data_AF-A0A3L9HNH7-F1
#
_entry.id   AF-A0A3L9HNH7-F1
#
_cell.length_a   1.000
_cell.length_b   1.000
_cell.length_c   1.000
_cell.angle_alpha   90.00
_cell.angle_beta   90.00
_cell.angle_gamma   90.00
#
_symmetry.space_group_name_H-M   'P 1'
#
loop_
_entity.id
_entity.type
_entity.pdbx_description
1 polymer ?
#
loop_
_entity_poly.entity_id
_entity_poly.type
_entity_poly.pdbx_seq_one_letter_code
_entity_poly.pdbx_strand_id
1 'polypeptide(L)' 'MTDTDKQPTFLFHDYETFGTHPALDRPAQFAAIRTDDEFNVIGEPEVFYCKPADDYLPQPGAVLITG' A
#
# COMPACT_ATOMS: atom_id res chain seq x y z
N MET A 1 0.11 -8.62 33.09
CA MET A 1 -0.73 -8.16 31.97
C MET A 1 -0.47 -9.10 30.82
N THR A 2 -1.52 -9.78 30.40
CA THR A 2 -1.52 -10.98 29.57
C THR A 2 -0.87 -10.74 28.21
N ASP A 3 0.25 -11.44 27.99
CA ASP A 3 0.78 -11.69 26.65
C ASP A 3 -0.35 -12.39 25.89
N THR A 4 -0.99 -11.64 25.00
CA THR A 4 -2.10 -12.17 24.20
C THR A 4 -1.42 -12.91 23.07
N ASP A 5 -1.58 -14.23 23.00
CA ASP A 5 -1.02 -15.07 21.92
C ASP A 5 -1.38 -14.45 20.56
N LYS A 6 -0.44 -13.67 20.02
CA LYS A 6 -0.60 -13.03 18.70
C LYS A 6 -0.58 -14.16 17.68
N GLN A 7 -1.75 -14.48 17.16
CA GLN A 7 -1.87 -15.43 16.06
C GLN A 7 -1.13 -14.87 14.84
N PRO A 8 -0.39 -15.71 14.10
CA PRO A 8 0.16 -15.33 12.81
C PRO A 8 -0.95 -14.82 11.88
N THR A 9 -0.67 -13.76 11.13
CA THR A 9 -1.62 -13.16 10.18
C THR A 9 -0.87 -12.81 8.90
N PHE A 10 -1.59 -12.72 7.79
CA PHE A 10 -1.05 -12.19 6.54
C PHE A 10 -1.48 -10.74 6.35
N LEU A 11 -0.57 -9.92 5.84
CA LEU A 11 -0.90 -8.56 5.40
C LEU A 11 -0.67 -8.50 3.90
N PHE A 12 -1.75 -8.57 3.13
CA PHE A 12 -1.72 -8.32 1.71
C PHE A 12 -1.63 -6.82 1.49
N HIS A 13 -0.75 -6.38 0.62
CA HIS A 13 -0.61 -4.97 0.29
C HIS A 13 -0.23 -4.77 -1.17
N ASP A 14 -0.52 -3.59 -1.68
CA ASP A 14 -0.12 -3.15 -3.00
C ASP A 14 0.13 -1.64 -3.03
N TYR A 15 0.93 -1.20 -4.01
CA TYR A 15 1.25 0.20 -4.24
C TYR A 15 0.84 0.61 -5.64
N GLU A 16 0.19 1.77 -5.72
CA GLU A 16 0.10 2.54 -6.97
C GLU A 16 1.15 3.64 -6.91
N THR A 17 1.96 3.74 -7.96
CA THR A 17 3.11 4.65 -8.01
C THR A 17 3.01 5.60 -9.19
N PHE A 18 3.73 6.72 -9.09
CA PHE A 18 3.85 7.68 -10.18
C PHE A 18 4.87 7.29 -11.25
N GLY A 19 5.39 6.06 -11.21
CA GLY A 19 6.36 5.54 -12.17
C GLY A 19 6.94 4.19 -11.75
N THR A 20 7.75 3.60 -12.62
CA THR A 20 8.19 2.19 -12.50
C THR A 20 9.49 2.01 -11.72
N HIS A 21 10.25 3.06 -11.45
CA HIS A 21 11.54 2.98 -10.78
C HIS A 21 11.37 3.12 -9.24
N PRO A 22 11.50 2.05 -8.44
CA PRO A 22 11.09 2.06 -7.04
C PRO A 22 11.81 3.07 -6.13
N ALA A 23 13.05 3.46 -6.50
CA ALA A 23 13.83 4.43 -5.73
C ALA A 23 13.69 5.89 -6.21
N LEU A 24 13.28 6.12 -7.46
CA LEU A 24 13.30 7.44 -8.09
C LEU A 24 11.89 7.99 -8.29
N ASP A 25 10.92 7.11 -8.55
CA ASP A 25 9.52 7.47 -8.62
C ASP A 25 8.88 7.47 -7.23
N ARG A 26 7.83 8.27 -7.08
CA ARG A 26 7.17 8.49 -5.79
C ARG A 26 5.91 7.61 -5.71
N PRO A 27 5.56 7.08 -4.52
CA PRO A 27 4.28 6.41 -4.33
C PRO A 27 3.13 7.41 -4.48
N ALA A 28 2.00 6.94 -5.00
CA ALA A 28 0.75 7.70 -5.10
C ALA A 28 -0.26 7.23 -4.04
N GLN A 29 -0.52 5.92 -4.00
CA GLN A 29 -1.45 5.28 -3.07
C GLN A 29 -0.81 4.02 -2.47
N PHE A 30 -1.18 3.71 -1.24
CA PHE A 30 -0.96 2.41 -0.61
C PHE A 30 -2.30 1.81 -0.21
N ALA A 31 -2.47 0.52 -0.44
CA ALA A 31 -3.61 -0.26 0.02
C ALA A 31 -3.14 -1.53 0.71
N ALA A 32 -3.79 -1.91 1.83
CA ALA A 32 -3.55 -3.18 2.48
C ALA A 32 -4.79 -3.74 3.18
N ILE A 33 -4.82 -5.07 3.32
CA ILE A 33 -5.83 -5.79 4.09
C ILE A 33 -5.18 -6.95 4.84
N ARG A 34 -5.57 -7.13 6.10
CA ARG A 34 -5.07 -8.21 6.94
C ARG A 34 -6.01 -9.40 6.88
N THR A 35 -5.46 -10.61 6.94
CA THR A 35 -6.23 -11.85 7.02
C THR A 35 -5.70 -12.77 8.11
N ASP A 36 -6.52 -13.73 8.53
CA ASP A 36 -6.06 -14.93 9.23
C ASP A 36 -5.36 -15.90 8.25
N ASP A 37 -5.04 -17.10 8.72
CA ASP A 37 -4.35 -18.15 7.96
C ASP A 37 -5.23 -18.91 6.96
N GLU A 38 -6.54 -18.76 7.07
CA GLU A 38 -7.53 -19.24 6.09
C GLU A 38 -7.90 -18.17 5.04
N PHE A 39 -7.23 -17.02 5.09
CA PHE A 39 -7.46 -15.84 4.24
C PHE A 39 -8.81 -15.16 4.44
N ASN A 40 -9.45 -15.34 5.60
CA ASN A 40 -10.59 -14.53 5.99
C ASN A 40 -10.12 -13.13 6.39
N VAL A 41 -10.80 -12.09 5.92
CA VAL A 41 -10.45 -10.69 6.21
C VAL A 41 -10.63 -10.40 7.69
N ILE A 42 -9.63 -9.76 8.30
CA ILE A 42 -9.65 -9.29 9.68
C ILE A 42 -9.37 -7.78 9.75
N GLY A 43 -10.25 -7.04 10.42
CA GLY A 43 -10.18 -5.59 10.51
C GLY A 43 -10.65 -4.87 9.24
N GLU A 44 -10.40 -3.57 9.21
CA GLU A 44 -10.79 -2.70 8.09
C GLU A 44 -9.65 -2.55 7.07
N PRO A 45 -9.96 -2.27 5.79
CA PRO A 45 -8.94 -1.93 4.78
C PRO A 45 -8.18 -0.66 5.15
N GLU A 46 -6.86 -0.69 4.93
CA GLU A 46 -5.99 0.46 5.08
C GLU A 46 -5.72 1.05 3.70
N VAL A 47 -6.28 2.23 3.41
CA VAL A 47 -6.09 2.93 2.13
C VAL A 47 -5.74 4.39 2.37
N PHE A 48 -4.59 4.83 1.89
CA PHE A 48 -4.15 6.21 2.03
C PHE A 48 -3.21 6.64 0.90
N TYR A 49 -3.07 7.96 0.75
CA TYR A 49 -2.32 8.59 -0.33
C TYR A 49 -1.03 9.23 0.17
N CYS A 50 -0.03 9.28 -0.69
CA CYS A 50 1.22 9.99 -0.44
C CYS A 50 1.23 11.31 -1.21
N LYS A 51 1.41 12.43 -0.50
CA LYS A 51 1.57 13.74 -1.14
C LYS A 51 2.96 13.83 -1.78
N PRO A 52 3.11 14.02 -3.11
CA PRO A 52 4.41 14.20 -3.72
C PRO A 52 5.04 15.52 -3.24
N ALA A 53 6.35 15.52 -3.01
CA ALA A 53 7.10 16.76 -2.85
C ALA A 53 7.15 17.53 -4.18
N ASP A 54 7.42 18.84 -4.12
CA ASP A 54 7.39 19.77 -5.25
C ASP A 54 8.61 19.65 -6.19
N ASP A 55 9.52 18.71 -5.90
CA ASP A 55 10.74 18.42 -6.65
C ASP A 55 10.58 17.29 -7.70
N TYR A 56 9.38 16.74 -7.85
CA TYR A 56 9.13 15.57 -8.70
C TYR A 56 7.90 15.75 -9.58
N LEU A 57 8.00 15.30 -10.84
CA LEU A 57 6.88 15.17 -11.76
C LEU A 57 6.65 13.70 -12.11
N PRO A 58 5.39 13.23 -12.14
CA PRO A 58 5.07 11.83 -12.38
C PRO A 58 5.33 11.42 -13.83
N GLN A 59 5.60 10.13 -14.05
CA GLN A 59 5.60 9.56 -15.40
C GLN A 59 4.18 9.63 -15.97
N PRO A 60 3.95 10.29 -17.13
CA PRO A 60 2.60 10.44 -17.68
C PRO A 60 1.91 9.09 -17.95
N GLY A 61 2.66 8.09 -18.37
CA GLY A 61 2.14 6.74 -18.61
C GLY A 61 1.66 6.05 -17.34
N ALA A 62 2.30 6.29 -16.19
CA ALA A 62 1.86 5.74 -14.92
C ALA A 62 0.53 6.36 -14.50
N VAL A 63 0.40 7.69 -14.55
CA VAL A 63 -0.86 8.39 -14.23
C VAL A 63 -2.02 7.92 -15.12
N LEU A 64 -1.78 7.66 -16.41
CA LEU A 64 -2.82 7.14 -17.30
C LEU A 64 -3.26 5.70 -16.96
N ILE A 65 -2.40 4.91 -16.34
CA ILE A 65 -2.71 3.55 -15.88
C ILE A 65 -3.44 3.60 -14.54
N THR A 66 -2.94 4.42 -13.59
CA THR A 66 -3.45 4.47 -12.22
C THR A 66 -4.73 5.30 -12.08
N GLY A 67 -5.00 6.21 -13.03
CA GLY A 67 -6.01 7.26 -12.88
C GLY A 67 -5.58 8.38 -11.96
#